data_AF-A0AAF0A0X1-F1
#
_entry.id   AF-A0AAF0A0X1-F1
#
_cell.length_a   1.000
_cell.length_b   1.000
_cell.length_c   1.000
_cell.angle_alpha   90.00
_cell.angle_beta   90.00
_cell.angle_gamma   90.00
#
_symmetry.space_group_name_H-M   'P 1'
#
loop_
_entity.id
_entity.type
_entity.pdbx_description
1 polymer ?
#
loop_
_entity_poly.entity_id
_entity_poly.type
_entity_poly.pdbx_seq_one_letter_code
_entity_poly.pdbx_strand_id
1 'polypeptide(L)'
;MNYKVVVNNKEIEYGALIEKSRFTEQEWSAIYAEIVKQNQPDVFKKKKDDTDYIDVFGALIDLEERYEALLSLLPQEEYSEAGTHPKWVADAVEENTLDRETTMWDVSDMLERCDTLNELKEELTSYFKLDEL
;
A
#
# COMPACT_ATOMS: atom_id res chain seq x y z
N MET A 1 -6.75 7.43 -9.70
CA MET A 1 -6.82 8.63 -10.56
C MET A 1 -5.92 9.74 -9.99
N ASN A 2 -5.80 10.89 -10.67
CA ASN A 2 -5.09 12.06 -10.14
C ASN A 2 -6.04 13.26 -10.03
N TYR A 3 -5.97 13.94 -8.89
CA TYR A 3 -6.82 15.04 -8.50
C TYR A 3 -6.01 16.32 -8.34
N LYS A 4 -6.57 17.44 -8.80
CA LYS A 4 -5.94 18.75 -8.67
C LYS A 4 -6.89 19.72 -8.01
N VAL A 5 -6.44 20.34 -6.92
CA VAL A 5 -7.22 21.31 -6.15
C VAL A 5 -6.37 22.53 -5.80
N VAL A 6 -7.04 23.67 -5.58
CA VAL A 6 -6.38 24.92 -5.18
C VAL A 6 -6.79 25.32 -3.75
N VAL A 7 -5.87 25.01 -2.84
CA VAL A 7 -5.74 25.31 -1.41
C VAL A 7 -5.19 26.68 -1.02
N ASN A 8 -5.94 27.77 -0.74
CA ASN A 8 -5.32 29.04 -0.30
C ASN A 8 -4.18 29.53 -1.25
N ASN A 9 -4.43 29.56 -2.56
CA ASN A 9 -3.44 29.84 -3.63
C ASN A 9 -2.30 28.81 -3.80
N LYS A 10 -2.39 27.65 -3.15
CA LYS A 10 -1.48 26.52 -3.33
C LYS A 10 -2.16 25.46 -4.18
N GLU A 11 -1.55 25.09 -5.30
CA GLU A 11 -1.97 23.93 -6.07
C GLU A 11 -1.54 22.65 -5.35
N ILE A 12 -2.46 21.69 -5.27
CA ILE A 12 -2.25 20.38 -4.69
C ILE A 12 -2.63 19.36 -5.76
N GLU A 13 -1.65 18.53 -6.12
CA GLU A 13 -1.86 17.32 -6.90
C GLU A 13 -1.87 16.14 -5.93
N TYR A 14 -2.88 15.29 -6.07
CA TYR A 14 -3.13 14.16 -5.20
C TYR A 14 -3.45 12.93 -6.04
N GLY A 15 -3.01 11.76 -5.60
CA GLY A 15 -3.32 10.49 -6.24
C GLY A 15 -3.09 9.34 -5.26
N ALA A 16 -3.62 8.16 -5.62
CA ALA A 16 -3.66 6.98 -4.76
C ALA A 16 -2.29 6.57 -4.18
N LEU A 17 -1.22 6.69 -4.96
CA LEU A 17 0.14 6.29 -4.54
C LEU A 17 1.00 7.47 -4.04
N ILE A 18 0.41 8.63 -3.77
CA ILE A 18 1.19 9.77 -3.28
C ILE A 18 1.65 9.51 -1.84
N GLU A 19 2.97 9.53 -1.62
CA GLU A 19 3.55 9.28 -0.29
C GLU A 19 3.45 10.49 0.64
N LYS A 20 3.04 11.65 0.10
CA LYS A 20 2.87 12.88 0.87
C LYS A 20 1.65 12.75 1.79
N SER A 21 1.88 12.51 3.08
CA SER A 21 0.83 12.29 4.08
C SER A 21 0.42 13.53 4.88
N ARG A 22 1.08 14.67 4.67
CA ARG A 22 0.83 15.90 5.45
C ARG A 22 0.00 16.90 4.65
N PHE A 23 -1.31 16.76 4.77
CA PHE A 23 -2.30 17.76 4.38
C PHE A 23 -3.07 18.22 5.61
N THR A 24 -3.47 19.49 5.61
CA THR A 24 -4.37 20.06 6.63
C THR A 24 -5.80 19.55 6.42
N GLU A 25 -6.67 19.68 7.42
CA GLU A 25 -8.09 19.31 7.30
C GLU A 25 -8.78 20.02 6.12
N GLN A 26 -8.48 21.32 5.92
CA GLN A 26 -9.02 22.08 4.79
C GLN A 26 -8.53 21.55 3.43
N GLU A 27 -7.27 21.13 3.35
CA GLU A 27 -6.72 20.53 2.14
C GLU A 27 -7.35 19.15 1.88
N TRP A 28 -7.53 18.34 2.92
CA TRP A 28 -8.19 17.04 2.81
C TRP A 28 -9.64 17.17 2.35
N SER A 29 -10.43 18.04 2.96
CA SER A 29 -11.82 18.27 2.53
C SER A 29 -11.90 18.73 1.07
N ALA A 30 -10.99 19.60 0.62
CA ALA A 30 -10.92 19.99 -0.79
C ALA A 30 -10.55 18.82 -1.72
N ILE A 31 -9.60 17.99 -1.32
CA ILE A 31 -9.22 16.77 -2.07
C ILE A 31 -10.43 15.84 -2.18
N TYR A 32 -11.09 15.51 -1.07
CA TYR A 32 -12.26 14.63 -1.04
C TYR A 32 -13.42 15.17 -1.89
N ALA A 33 -13.68 16.48 -1.84
CA ALA A 33 -14.67 17.12 -2.70
C ALA A 33 -14.35 16.93 -4.18
N GLU A 34 -13.09 17.09 -4.59
CA GLU A 34 -12.69 16.88 -5.98
C GLU A 34 -12.74 15.39 -6.39
N ILE A 35 -12.40 14.47 -5.48
CA ILE A 35 -12.56 13.02 -5.67
C ILE A 35 -14.03 12.68 -5.96
N VAL A 36 -14.95 13.11 -5.11
CA VAL A 36 -16.39 12.84 -5.28
C VAL A 36 -16.91 13.49 -6.56
N LYS A 37 -16.45 14.71 -6.88
CA LYS A 37 -16.87 15.44 -8.08
C LYS A 37 -16.48 14.74 -9.37
N GLN A 38 -15.28 14.15 -9.44
CA GLN A 38 -14.82 13.44 -10.63
C GLN A 38 -15.41 12.03 -10.76
N ASN A 39 -15.52 11.29 -9.65
CA ASN A 39 -16.04 9.91 -9.66
C ASN A 39 -17.56 9.81 -9.65
N GLN A 40 -18.23 10.70 -8.91
CA GLN A 40 -19.67 10.67 -8.65
C GLN A 40 -20.30 12.06 -8.85
N PRO A 41 -20.21 12.64 -10.07
CA PRO A 41 -20.58 14.03 -10.33
C PRO A 41 -22.04 14.37 -9.99
N ASP A 42 -22.95 13.41 -10.13
CA ASP A 42 -24.37 13.62 -9.82
C ASP A 42 -24.65 13.60 -8.32
N VAL A 43 -23.89 12.81 -7.55
CA VAL A 43 -23.93 12.85 -6.07
C VAL A 43 -23.36 14.18 -5.61
N PHE A 44 -22.21 14.59 -6.14
CA PHE A 44 -21.58 15.87 -5.83
C PHE A 44 -22.54 17.04 -6.05
N LYS A 45 -23.20 17.13 -7.22
CA LYS A 45 -24.17 18.20 -7.51
C LYS A 45 -25.30 18.30 -6.48
N LYS A 46 -25.74 17.17 -5.93
CA LYS A 46 -26.85 17.10 -4.96
C LYS A 46 -26.42 17.32 -3.51
N LYS A 47 -25.15 17.03 -3.20
CA LYS A 47 -24.64 16.91 -1.83
C LYS A 47 -23.44 17.82 -1.52
N LYS A 48 -22.95 18.61 -2.47
CA LYS A 48 -21.76 19.48 -2.33
C LYS A 48 -21.78 20.44 -1.14
N ASP A 49 -22.97 20.82 -0.65
CA ASP A 49 -23.13 21.74 0.48
C ASP A 49 -23.19 20.99 1.84
N ASP A 50 -23.21 19.66 1.82
CA ASP A 50 -23.14 18.76 2.97
C ASP A 50 -21.69 18.26 3.09
N THR A 51 -20.85 19.08 3.73
CA THR A 51 -19.40 18.86 3.82
C THR A 51 -19.07 17.53 4.49
N ASP A 52 -19.75 17.18 5.59
CA ASP A 52 -19.53 15.91 6.30
C ASP A 52 -19.80 14.70 5.39
N TYR A 53 -20.89 14.75 4.60
CA TYR A 53 -21.19 13.70 3.62
C TYR A 53 -20.10 13.60 2.54
N ILE A 54 -19.68 14.73 1.99
CA ILE A 54 -18.68 14.77 0.91
C ILE A 54 -17.32 14.29 1.42
N ASP A 55 -16.91 14.70 2.61
CA ASP A 55 -15.64 14.31 3.21
C ASP A 55 -15.62 12.79 3.48
N VAL A 56 -16.69 12.25 4.08
CA VAL A 56 -16.80 10.80 4.33
C VAL A 56 -16.82 10.03 3.02
N PHE A 57 -17.62 10.44 2.03
CA PHE A 57 -17.74 9.70 0.78
C PHE A 57 -16.47 9.79 -0.06
N GLY A 58 -15.81 10.95 -0.09
CA GLY A 58 -14.53 11.11 -0.76
C GLY A 58 -13.42 10.31 -0.10
N ALA A 59 -13.40 10.21 1.23
CA ALA A 59 -12.46 9.33 1.94
C ALA A 59 -12.68 7.84 1.63
N LEU A 60 -13.92 7.41 1.43
CA LEU A 60 -14.22 6.03 1.02
C LEU A 60 -13.71 5.73 -0.39
N ILE A 61 -13.94 6.63 -1.35
CA ILE A 61 -13.44 6.49 -2.73
C ILE A 61 -11.90 6.54 -2.73
N ASP A 62 -11.30 7.44 -1.96
CA ASP A 62 -9.84 7.50 -1.79
C ASP A 62 -9.25 6.17 -1.28
N LEU A 63 -9.89 5.57 -0.28
CA LEU A 63 -9.47 4.28 0.26
C LEU A 63 -9.56 3.16 -0.78
N GLU A 64 -10.65 3.12 -1.55
CA GLU A 64 -10.84 2.17 -2.66
C GLU A 64 -9.75 2.34 -3.73
N GLU A 65 -9.51 3.56 -4.21
CA GLU A 65 -8.47 3.83 -5.21
C GLU A 65 -7.06 3.50 -4.73
N ARG A 66 -6.75 3.80 -3.45
CA ARG A 66 -5.46 3.40 -2.83
C ARG A 66 -5.32 1.89 -2.82
N TYR A 67 -6.37 1.18 -2.46
CA TYR A 67 -6.36 -0.27 -2.41
C TYR A 67 -6.18 -0.88 -3.80
N GLU A 68 -6.94 -0.42 -4.80
CA GLU A 68 -6.79 -0.86 -6.19
C GLU A 68 -5.39 -0.56 -6.74
N ALA A 69 -4.86 0.64 -6.49
CA ALA A 69 -3.52 0.99 -6.95
C ALA A 69 -2.43 0.13 -6.32
N LEU A 70 -2.58 -0.25 -5.05
CA LEU A 70 -1.68 -1.20 -4.39
C LEU A 70 -1.83 -2.61 -4.96
N LEU A 71 -3.05 -3.06 -5.23
CA LEU A 71 -3.29 -4.35 -5.88
C LEU A 71 -2.62 -4.42 -7.24
N SER A 72 -2.70 -3.37 -8.06
CA SER A 72 -2.06 -3.35 -9.38
C SER A 72 -0.52 -3.46 -9.33
N LEU A 73 0.10 -3.20 -8.18
CA LEU A 73 1.55 -3.36 -8.00
C LEU A 73 1.95 -4.81 -7.66
N LEU A 74 1.00 -5.67 -7.29
CA LEU A 74 1.27 -7.07 -6.96
C LEU A 74 1.51 -7.91 -8.22
N PRO A 75 2.19 -9.08 -8.08
CA PRO A 75 2.29 -10.05 -9.15
C PRO A 75 0.91 -10.57 -9.58
N GLN A 76 0.36 -10.02 -10.66
CA GLN A 76 -1.02 -10.33 -11.10
C GLN A 76 -1.20 -11.77 -11.60
N GLU A 77 -0.12 -12.51 -11.85
CA GLU A 77 -0.16 -13.94 -12.15
C GLU A 77 -0.61 -14.76 -10.93
N GLU A 78 -0.38 -14.24 -9.72
CA GLU A 78 -0.71 -14.89 -8.44
C GLU A 78 -1.90 -14.24 -7.74
N TYR A 79 -2.04 -12.91 -7.84
CA TYR A 79 -3.06 -12.12 -7.14
C TYR A 79 -3.90 -11.32 -8.13
N SER A 80 -5.10 -11.80 -8.46
CA SER A 80 -5.99 -11.09 -9.39
C SER A 80 -6.61 -9.85 -8.74
N GLU A 81 -6.54 -8.72 -9.43
CA GLU A 81 -7.21 -7.45 -9.08
C GLU A 81 -8.70 -7.60 -8.71
N ALA A 82 -9.45 -8.47 -9.40
CA ALA A 82 -10.90 -8.59 -9.25
C ALA A 82 -11.39 -9.35 -8.00
N GLY A 83 -10.48 -9.90 -7.18
CA GLY A 83 -10.90 -10.75 -6.06
C GLY A 83 -9.86 -10.96 -4.96
N THR A 84 -8.73 -10.25 -5.00
CA THR A 84 -7.71 -10.40 -3.97
C THR A 84 -8.20 -9.77 -2.67
N HIS A 85 -8.37 -10.60 -1.64
CA HIS A 85 -8.74 -10.17 -0.31
C HIS A 85 -7.57 -9.41 0.35
N PRO A 86 -7.78 -8.28 1.05
CA PRO A 86 -6.67 -7.48 1.61
C PRO A 86 -5.72 -8.27 2.51
N LYS A 87 -6.23 -9.25 3.24
CA LYS A 87 -5.43 -10.18 4.06
C LYS A 87 -4.43 -11.00 3.24
N TRP A 88 -4.79 -11.44 2.04
CA TRP A 88 -3.88 -12.21 1.19
C TRP A 88 -2.71 -11.37 0.69
N VAL A 89 -2.95 -10.08 0.45
CA VAL A 89 -1.88 -9.11 0.16
C VAL A 89 -0.93 -8.99 1.35
N ALA A 90 -1.47 -8.81 2.55
CA ALA A 90 -0.67 -8.73 3.77
C ALA A 90 0.17 -10.00 3.98
N ASP A 91 -0.43 -11.17 3.75
CA ASP A 91 0.23 -12.47 3.91
C ASP A 91 1.33 -12.68 2.88
N ALA A 92 1.05 -12.36 1.61
CA ALA A 92 2.05 -12.39 0.55
C ALA A 92 3.22 -11.45 0.84
N VAL A 93 2.95 -10.23 1.32
CA VAL A 93 3.99 -9.28 1.71
C VAL A 93 4.78 -9.80 2.91
N GLU A 94 4.13 -10.34 3.93
CA GLU A 94 4.79 -10.92 5.11
C GLU A 94 5.68 -12.11 4.74
N GLU A 95 5.18 -13.03 3.91
CA GLU A 95 5.91 -14.22 3.44
C GLU A 95 7.10 -13.88 2.52
N ASN A 96 7.02 -12.76 1.78
CA ASN A 96 8.06 -12.35 0.82
C ASN A 96 8.94 -11.20 1.32
N THR A 97 8.63 -10.60 2.48
CA THR A 97 9.49 -9.59 3.11
C THR A 97 10.49 -10.30 3.99
N LEU A 98 11.77 -10.17 3.66
CA LEU A 98 12.85 -10.69 4.49
C LEU A 98 12.84 -9.97 5.85
N ASP A 99 12.25 -10.59 6.87
CA ASP A 99 12.23 -10.03 8.22
C ASP A 99 13.63 -10.08 8.82
N ARG A 100 14.28 -8.92 8.89
CA ARG A 100 15.66 -8.81 9.32
C ARG A 100 15.91 -9.38 10.72
N GLU A 101 14.97 -9.21 11.64
CA GLU A 101 15.12 -9.69 13.03
C GLU A 101 15.05 -11.21 13.09
N THR A 102 14.05 -11.82 12.46
CA THR A 102 13.89 -13.27 12.36
C THR A 102 15.08 -13.89 11.60
N THR A 103 15.46 -13.33 10.46
CA THR A 103 16.65 -13.81 9.72
C THR A 103 17.92 -13.71 10.56
N MET A 104 18.08 -12.65 11.36
CA MET A 104 19.24 -12.52 12.26
C MET A 104 19.26 -13.62 13.32
N TRP A 105 18.11 -13.94 13.93
CA TRP A 105 18.00 -15.01 14.91
C TRP A 105 18.30 -16.38 14.29
N ASP A 106 17.73 -16.66 13.12
CA ASP A 106 17.96 -17.91 12.39
C ASP A 106 19.44 -18.09 12.03
N VAL A 107 20.09 -17.03 11.53
CA VAL A 107 21.54 -17.07 11.23
C VAL A 107 22.37 -17.21 12.51
N SER A 108 21.94 -16.61 13.63
CA SER A 108 22.64 -16.79 14.92
C SER A 108 22.57 -18.25 15.40
N ASP A 109 21.41 -18.90 15.27
CA ASP A 109 21.25 -20.32 15.61
C ASP A 109 22.12 -21.22 14.71
N MET A 110 22.18 -20.91 13.41
CA MET A 110 23.09 -21.59 12.47
C MET A 110 24.56 -21.43 12.88
N LEU A 111 24.97 -20.23 13.28
CA LEU A 111 26.33 -19.97 13.75
C LEU A 111 26.68 -20.71 15.05
N GLU A 112 25.70 -21.00 15.90
CA GLU A 112 25.88 -21.79 17.12
C GLU A 112 25.91 -23.29 16.86
N ARG A 113 25.13 -23.79 15.88
CA ARG A 113 24.99 -25.23 15.62
C ARG A 113 25.96 -25.79 14.58
N CYS A 114 26.45 -24.98 13.64
CA CYS A 114 27.41 -25.43 12.64
C CYS A 114 28.83 -25.39 13.20
N ASP A 115 29.51 -26.54 13.19
CA ASP A 115 30.88 -26.66 13.70
C ASP A 115 31.93 -26.18 12.68
N THR A 116 31.54 -26.12 11.39
CA THR A 116 32.44 -25.70 10.31
C THR A 116 31.82 -24.67 9.37
N LEU A 117 32.70 -23.94 8.70
CA LEU A 117 32.30 -22.93 7.70
C LEU A 117 31.63 -23.55 6.47
N ASN A 118 31.91 -24.83 6.17
CA ASN A 118 31.26 -25.56 5.09
C ASN A 118 29.82 -25.96 5.46
N GLU A 119 29.59 -26.44 6.68
CA GLU A 119 28.24 -26.74 7.17
C GLU A 119 27.38 -25.47 7.22
N LEU A 120 27.94 -24.37 7.74
CA LEU A 120 27.26 -23.07 7.72
C LEU A 120 26.91 -22.63 6.29
N LYS A 121 27.83 -22.83 5.34
CA LYS A 121 27.58 -22.51 3.93
C LYS A 121 26.45 -23.36 3.36
N GLU A 122 26.45 -24.67 3.61
CA GLU A 122 25.41 -25.59 3.13
C GLU A 122 24.04 -25.22 3.73
N GLU A 123 23.98 -24.92 5.02
CA GLU A 123 22.73 -24.50 5.66
C GLU A 123 22.21 -23.16 5.17
N LEU A 124 23.07 -22.14 5.02
CA LEU A 124 22.67 -20.84 4.46
C LEU A 124 22.20 -20.99 3.01
N THR A 125 22.88 -21.82 2.22
CA THR A 125 22.48 -22.15 0.85
C THR A 125 21.09 -22.78 0.82
N SER A 126 20.79 -23.73 1.71
CA SER A 126 19.48 -24.35 1.81
C SER A 126 18.41 -23.38 2.33
N TYR A 127 18.70 -22.62 3.39
CA TYR A 127 17.78 -21.68 4.03
C TYR A 127 17.30 -20.58 3.08
N PHE A 128 18.21 -19.99 2.30
CA PHE A 128 17.88 -18.98 1.30
C PHE A 128 17.53 -19.57 -0.08
N LYS A 129 17.45 -20.90 -0.22
CA LYS A 129 17.21 -21.61 -1.49
C LYS A 129 18.14 -21.17 -2.62
N LEU A 130 19.42 -20.94 -2.31
CA LEU A 130 20.40 -20.45 -3.28
C LEU A 130 20.78 -21.52 -4.32
N ASP A 131 20.43 -22.79 -4.10
CA ASP A 131 20.59 -23.87 -5.07
C ASP A 131 19.62 -23.75 -6.28
N GLU A 132 18.59 -22.91 -6.17
CA GLU A 132 17.58 -22.67 -7.22
C GLU A 132 17.93 -21.44 -8.11
N LEU A 133 19.07 -20.77 -7.86
CA LEU A 133 19.60 -19.62 -8.62
C LEU A 133 20.63 -20.05 -9.69
#